data_AF-A0A143XS87-F1
#
_entry.id   AF-A0A143XS87-F1
#
_cell.length_a   1.000
_cell.length_b   1.000
_cell.length_c   1.000
_cell.angle_alpha   90.00
_cell.angle_beta   90.00
_cell.angle_gamma   90.00
#
_symmetry.space_group_name_H-M   'P 1'
#
loop_
_entity.id
_entity.type
_entity.pdbx_description
1 polymer ?
#
loop_
_entity_poly.entity_id
_entity_poly.type
_entity_poly.pdbx_seq_one_letter_code
_entity_poly.pdbx_strand_id
1 'polypeptide(L)'
;MDEKFAALEKYNFWDGNIPVLGYLRKHYTDEIADYIGNKLVKVLVGQRRSGKSYILQQIAHRLIEQGVEPRNILCINKEFIEKDLEALLQLHRERLKPEGKIRLFIDEIQNIAGWELIIELRFPEIFDAIRAGLFRTGKFSLKTPPFRRIFPLFIPK
;
A
#
# COMPACT_ATOMS: atom_id res chain seq x y z
N MET A 1 -23.62 -5.44 -2.85
CA MET A 1 -22.34 -5.92 -2.26
C MET A 1 -21.19 -5.84 -3.27
N ASP A 2 -21.46 -5.82 -4.58
CA ASP A 2 -20.43 -5.79 -5.64
C ASP A 2 -19.77 -4.43 -5.92
N GLU A 3 -20.40 -3.30 -5.61
CA GLU A 3 -19.81 -1.97 -5.91
C GLU A 3 -18.46 -1.74 -5.22
N LYS A 4 -18.27 -2.30 -4.02
CA LYS A 4 -17.00 -2.17 -3.28
C LYS A 4 -15.86 -2.92 -3.97
N PHE A 5 -16.15 -4.10 -4.52
CA PHE A 5 -15.16 -4.91 -5.21
C PHE A 5 -14.81 -4.31 -6.58
N ALA A 6 -15.83 -3.92 -7.36
CA ALA A 6 -15.64 -3.25 -8.65
C ALA A 6 -14.81 -1.96 -8.51
N ALA A 7 -15.02 -1.22 -7.42
CA ALA A 7 -14.23 -0.03 -7.13
C ALA A 7 -12.78 -0.39 -6.76
N LEU A 8 -12.51 -1.49 -6.04
CA LEU A 8 -11.15 -1.98 -5.81
C LEU A 8 -10.48 -2.44 -7.11
N GLU A 9 -11.16 -3.22 -7.95
CA GLU A 9 -10.65 -3.71 -9.24
C GLU A 9 -10.08 -2.56 -10.08
N LYS A 10 -10.78 -1.42 -10.15
CA LYS A 10 -10.35 -0.23 -10.89
C LYS A 10 -8.95 0.27 -10.52
N TYR A 11 -8.56 0.15 -9.26
CA TYR A 11 -7.28 0.66 -8.74
C TYR A 11 -6.23 -0.44 -8.51
N ASN A 12 -6.58 -1.69 -8.80
CA ASN A 12 -5.73 -2.85 -8.62
C ASN A 12 -5.31 -3.44 -9.96
N PHE A 13 -4.24 -4.22 -9.97
CA PHE A 13 -3.68 -4.79 -11.18
C PHE A 13 -4.30 -6.15 -11.56
N TRP A 14 -5.53 -6.40 -11.12
CA TRP A 14 -6.19 -7.69 -11.27
C TRP A 14 -6.77 -7.85 -12.68
N ASP A 15 -6.79 -9.09 -13.15
CA ASP A 15 -7.42 -9.49 -14.41
C ASP A 15 -6.99 -8.63 -15.63
N GLY A 16 -5.71 -8.25 -15.67
CA GLY A 16 -5.11 -7.47 -16.76
C GLY A 16 -5.30 -5.96 -16.67
N ASN A 17 -5.90 -5.45 -15.59
CA ASN A 17 -6.00 -4.00 -15.37
C ASN A 17 -4.63 -3.38 -15.08
N ILE A 18 -4.37 -2.20 -15.65
CA ILE A 18 -3.19 -1.40 -15.37
C ILE A 18 -3.66 0.01 -14.99
N PRO A 19 -3.73 0.34 -13.69
CA PRO A 19 -4.03 1.68 -13.21
C PRO A 19 -3.10 2.76 -13.77
N VAL A 20 -3.55 4.02 -13.75
CA VAL A 20 -2.78 5.15 -14.28
C VAL A 20 -1.51 5.39 -13.46
N LEU A 21 -0.36 5.03 -14.04
CA LEU A 21 0.94 5.15 -13.38
C LEU A 21 1.54 6.57 -13.39
N GLY A 22 1.07 7.44 -14.29
CA GLY A 22 1.62 8.79 -14.46
C GLY A 22 3.07 8.80 -14.98
N TYR A 23 3.83 9.86 -14.68
CA TYR A 23 5.25 9.95 -15.06
C TYR A 23 6.09 9.03 -14.18
N LEU A 24 6.81 8.09 -14.80
CA LEU A 24 7.65 7.11 -14.10
C LEU A 24 8.83 7.78 -13.40
N ARG A 25 8.92 7.59 -12.08
CA ARG A 25 10.01 8.12 -11.26
C ARG A 25 10.95 7.01 -10.85
N LYS A 26 11.72 6.51 -11.83
CA LYS A 26 12.60 5.34 -11.68
C LYS A 26 13.45 5.39 -10.41
N HIS A 27 14.15 6.50 -10.17
CA HIS A 27 14.96 6.71 -8.97
C HIS A 27 14.27 6.30 -7.66
N TYR A 28 13.06 6.78 -7.39
CA TYR A 28 12.34 6.43 -6.16
C TYR A 28 11.89 4.97 -6.15
N THR A 29 11.44 4.45 -7.30
CA THR A 29 11.01 3.06 -7.39
C THR A 29 12.17 2.07 -7.25
N ASP A 30 13.36 2.44 -7.73
CA ASP A 30 14.61 1.68 -7.59
C ASP A 30 15.00 1.61 -6.11
N GLU A 31 15.13 2.76 -5.46
CA GLU A 31 15.48 2.82 -4.03
C GLU A 31 14.50 2.06 -3.15
N ILE A 32 13.19 2.18 -3.41
CA ILE A 32 12.17 1.49 -2.60
C ILE A 32 12.22 -0.02 -2.84
N ALA A 33 12.48 -0.46 -4.08
CA ALA A 33 12.52 -1.87 -4.44
C ALA A 33 13.54 -2.64 -3.59
N ASP A 34 14.69 -2.04 -3.29
CA ASP A 34 15.73 -2.65 -2.45
C ASP A 34 15.28 -2.92 -1.01
N TYR A 35 14.27 -2.19 -0.53
CA TYR A 35 13.70 -2.39 0.81
C TYR A 35 12.53 -3.36 0.83
N ILE A 36 12.00 -3.80 -0.33
CA ILE A 36 10.88 -4.73 -0.43
C ILE A 36 11.37 -6.18 -0.25
N GLY A 37 10.51 -7.05 0.26
CA GLY A 37 10.85 -8.46 0.48
C GLY A 37 11.07 -8.82 1.94
N ASN A 38 10.55 -8.01 2.87
CA ASN A 38 10.66 -8.27 4.30
C ASN A 38 9.41 -7.78 5.05
N LYS A 39 9.14 -8.32 6.24
CA LYS A 39 7.98 -7.98 7.08
C LYS A 39 7.98 -6.56 7.67
N LEU A 40 8.83 -5.65 7.18
CA LEU A 40 8.83 -4.26 7.63
C LEU A 40 7.73 -3.47 6.93
N VAL A 41 7.15 -2.53 7.66
CA VAL A 41 6.23 -1.54 7.08
C VAL A 41 7.05 -0.35 6.59
N LYS A 42 6.94 -0.04 5.29
CA LYS A 42 7.64 1.07 4.65
C LYS A 42 6.71 2.26 4.57
N VAL A 43 7.23 3.44 4.84
CA VAL A 43 6.41 4.65 4.94
C VAL A 43 6.95 5.73 4.03
N LEU A 44 6.24 5.96 2.93
CA LEU A 44 6.52 7.06 2.04
C LEU A 44 5.97 8.34 2.64
N VAL A 45 6.87 9.26 2.96
CA VAL A 45 6.52 10.54 3.58
C VAL A 45 6.87 11.68 2.63
N GLY A 46 6.01 12.69 2.61
CA GLY A 46 6.23 13.88 1.80
C GLY A 46 5.06 14.84 1.87
N GLN A 47 5.25 16.02 1.27
CA GLN A 47 4.23 17.07 1.25
C GLN A 47 2.95 16.64 0.53
N ARG A 48 1.83 17.34 0.79
CA ARG A 48 0.59 17.13 0.03
C ARG A 48 0.86 17.40 -1.45
N ARG A 49 0.32 16.57 -2.34
CA ARG A 49 0.51 16.64 -3.80
C ARG A 49 1.93 16.32 -4.31
N SER A 50 2.79 15.65 -3.53
CA SER A 50 4.12 15.22 -3.99
C SER A 50 4.12 13.98 -4.91
N GLY A 51 2.96 13.36 -5.15
CA GLY A 51 2.83 12.19 -6.04
C GLY A 51 3.08 10.82 -5.38
N LYS A 52 2.98 10.72 -4.05
CA LYS A 52 3.20 9.44 -3.32
C LYS A 52 2.29 8.31 -3.79
N SER A 53 1.01 8.58 -4.02
CA SER A 53 0.04 7.58 -4.48
C SER A 53 0.43 7.01 -5.85
N TYR A 54 0.99 7.85 -6.74
CA TYR A 54 1.56 7.39 -8.02
C TYR A 54 2.80 6.53 -7.79
N ILE A 55 3.70 6.92 -6.88
CA ILE A 55 4.88 6.11 -6.54
C ILE A 55 4.47 4.73 -5.98
N LEU A 56 3.45 4.66 -5.11
CA LEU A 56 2.90 3.38 -4.64
C LEU A 56 2.45 2.48 -5.80
N GLN A 57 1.70 3.02 -6.75
CA GLN A 57 1.24 2.28 -7.93
C GLN A 57 2.40 1.86 -8.83
N GLN A 58 3.41 2.71 -9.02
CA GLN A 58 4.59 2.39 -9.81
C GLN A 58 5.43 1.26 -9.17
N ILE A 59 5.53 1.23 -7.84
CA ILE A 59 6.21 0.12 -7.13
C ILE A 59 5.42 -1.17 -7.30
N ALA A 60 4.10 -1.13 -7.14
CA ALA A 60 3.23 -2.28 -7.35
C ALA A 60 3.39 -2.84 -8.78
N HIS A 61 3.35 -1.96 -9.79
CA HIS A 61 3.59 -2.33 -11.19
C HIS A 61 4.95 -3.00 -11.39
N ARG A 62 6.02 -2.40 -10.84
CA ARG A 62 7.37 -2.95 -10.94
C ARG A 62 7.49 -4.35 -10.32
N LEU A 63 6.83 -4.59 -9.19
CA LEU A 63 6.82 -5.91 -8.57
C LEU A 63 6.16 -6.96 -9.46
N ILE A 64 5.12 -6.57 -10.20
CA ILE A 64 4.47 -7.44 -11.20
C ILE A 64 5.44 -7.75 -12.34
N GLU A 65 6.15 -6.74 -12.84
CA GLU A 65 7.21 -6.93 -13.85
C GLU A 65 8.33 -7.86 -13.37
N GLN A 66 8.56 -7.94 -12.05
CA GLN A 66 9.51 -8.85 -11.41
C GLN A 66 8.94 -10.26 -11.13
N GLY A 67 7.70 -10.55 -11.57
CA GLY A 67 7.07 -11.87 -11.46
C GLY A 67 6.19 -12.06 -10.22
N VAL A 68 5.84 -11.00 -9.49
CA VAL A 68 4.83 -11.08 -8.44
C VAL A 68 3.44 -11.19 -9.07
N GLU A 69 2.71 -12.24 -8.70
CA GLU A 69 1.32 -12.43 -9.14
C GLU A 69 0.45 -11.21 -8.78
N PRO A 70 -0.26 -10.58 -9.73
CA PRO A 70 -1.07 -9.40 -9.45
C PRO A 70 -2.14 -9.60 -8.39
N ARG A 71 -2.68 -10.82 -8.26
CA ARG A 71 -3.63 -11.18 -7.20
C ARG A 71 -3.04 -11.08 -5.80
N ASN A 72 -1.72 -11.19 -5.66
CA ASN A 72 -1.00 -11.03 -4.41
C ASN A 72 -0.66 -9.57 -4.09
N ILE A 73 -1.08 -8.62 -4.94
CA ILE A 73 -0.90 -7.19 -4.71
C ILE A 73 -2.27 -6.56 -4.46
N LEU A 74 -2.39 -5.87 -3.33
CA LEU A 74 -3.59 -5.14 -2.96
C LEU A 74 -3.26 -3.67 -2.73
N CYS A 75 -3.88 -2.81 -3.52
CA CYS A 75 -3.83 -1.36 -3.45
C CYS A 75 -5.14 -0.82 -2.87
N ILE A 76 -5.06 -0.09 -1.76
CA ILE A 76 -6.18 0.58 -1.09
C ILE A 76 -5.95 2.08 -1.12
N ASN A 77 -6.81 2.80 -1.82
CA ASN A 77 -6.73 4.26 -1.97
C ASN A 77 -7.59 4.98 -0.90
N LYS A 78 -7.39 6.29 -0.74
CA LYS A 78 -8.12 7.17 0.18
C LYS A 78 -9.65 7.07 0.07
N GLU A 79 -10.18 6.87 -1.13
CA GLU A 79 -11.62 6.72 -1.36
C GLU A 79 -12.22 5.51 -0.63
N PHE A 80 -11.39 4.60 -0.15
CA PHE A 80 -11.77 3.40 0.59
C PHE A 80 -11.43 3.45 2.08
N ILE A 81 -10.72 4.47 2.55
CA ILE A 81 -10.23 4.56 3.93
C ILE A 81 -11.35 4.78 4.95
N GLU A 82 -12.44 5.44 4.55
CA GLU A 82 -13.64 5.53 5.38
C GLU A 82 -14.35 4.17 5.53
N LYS A 83 -13.95 3.18 4.73
CA LYS A 83 -14.46 1.82 4.78
C LYS A 83 -13.53 0.98 5.65
N ASP A 84 -14.12 0.06 6.39
CA ASP A 84 -13.43 -0.86 7.29
C ASP A 84 -12.31 -1.63 6.56
N LEU A 85 -11.06 -1.41 6.97
CA LEU A 85 -9.87 -2.05 6.40
C LEU A 85 -9.97 -3.58 6.46
N GLU A 86 -10.47 -4.11 7.58
CA GLU A 86 -10.62 -5.54 7.77
C GLU A 86 -11.60 -6.13 6.76
N ALA A 87 -12.72 -5.44 6.51
CA ALA A 87 -13.69 -5.86 5.51
C ALA A 87 -13.11 -5.86 4.08
N LEU A 88 -12.22 -4.92 3.74
CA LEU A 88 -11.55 -4.88 2.44
C LEU A 88 -10.56 -6.03 2.28
N LEU A 89 -9.77 -6.30 3.33
CA LEU A 89 -8.81 -7.41 3.34
C LEU A 89 -9.54 -8.76 3.25
N GLN A 90 -10.64 -8.92 3.98
CA GLN A 90 -11.46 -10.12 3.93
C GLN A 90 -12.08 -10.33 2.54
N LEU A 91 -12.62 -9.26 1.94
CA LEU A 91 -13.16 -9.31 0.58
C LEU A 91 -12.11 -9.72 -0.45
N HIS A 92 -10.90 -9.18 -0.35
CA HIS A 92 -9.77 -9.56 -1.21
C HIS A 92 -9.43 -11.05 -1.07
N ARG A 93 -9.38 -11.56 0.17
CA ARG A 93 -9.12 -12.97 0.48
C ARG A 93 -10.19 -13.90 -0.08
N GLU A 94 -11.46 -13.53 0.06
CA GLU A 94 -12.59 -14.36 -0.37
C GLU A 94 -12.73 -14.42 -1.90
N ARG A 95 -12.53 -13.29 -2.58
CA ARG A 95 -12.74 -13.17 -4.03
C ARG A 95 -11.55 -13.65 -4.85
N LEU A 96 -10.34 -13.24 -4.49
CA LEU A 96 -9.14 -13.53 -5.29
C LEU A 96 -8.37 -14.74 -4.81
N LYS A 97 -8.57 -15.14 -3.54
CA LYS A 97 -7.88 -16.29 -2.92
C LYS A 97 -6.38 -16.29 -3.23
N PRO A 98 -5.67 -15.18 -2.92
CA PRO A 98 -4.24 -15.07 -3.19
C PRO A 98 -3.46 -16.21 -2.52
N GLU A 99 -2.49 -16.76 -3.24
CA GLU A 99 -1.62 -17.81 -2.74
C GLU A 99 -0.23 -17.24 -2.40
N GLY A 100 0.23 -17.51 -1.17
CA GLY A 100 1.55 -17.09 -0.70
C GLY A 100 1.55 -15.71 -0.05
N LYS A 101 2.51 -14.87 -0.46
CA LYS A 101 2.83 -13.59 0.21
C LYS A 101 2.04 -12.44 -0.38
N ILE A 102 1.20 -11.79 0.43
CA ILE A 102 0.45 -10.60 0.02
C ILE A 102 1.29 -9.35 0.25
N ARG A 103 1.28 -8.44 -0.73
CA ARG A 103 1.89 -7.12 -0.66
C ARG A 103 0.80 -6.05 -0.64
N LEU A 104 0.78 -5.26 0.43
CA LEU A 104 -0.27 -4.30 0.70
C LEU A 104 0.23 -2.87 0.50
N PHE A 105 -0.48 -2.11 -0.32
CA PHE A 105 -0.21 -0.71 -0.62
C PHE A 105 -1.39 0.13 -0.13
N ILE A 106 -1.18 0.95 0.90
CA ILE A 106 -2.26 1.78 1.47
C ILE A 106 -1.90 3.26 1.35
N ASP A 107 -2.74 4.02 0.67
CA ASP A 107 -2.66 5.48 0.72
C ASP A 107 -3.23 5.99 2.05
N GLU A 108 -2.71 7.10 2.57
CA GLU A 108 -3.28 7.85 3.71
C GLU A 108 -3.64 7.02 4.97
N ILE A 109 -2.90 5.94 5.23
CA ILE A 109 -3.12 4.96 6.31
C ILE A 109 -3.27 5.56 7.71
N GLN A 110 -2.69 6.74 7.96
CA GLN A 110 -2.78 7.47 9.22
C GLN A 110 -4.22 7.77 9.65
N ASN A 111 -5.17 7.70 8.71
CA ASN A 111 -6.59 7.91 8.97
C ASN A 111 -7.30 6.64 9.46
N ILE A 112 -6.68 5.46 9.36
CA ILE A 112 -7.22 4.19 9.84
C ILE A 112 -6.67 3.94 11.24
N ALA A 113 -7.52 3.91 12.26
CA ALA A 113 -7.08 3.60 13.62
C ALA A 113 -6.87 2.09 13.79
N GLY A 114 -5.78 1.68 14.45
CA GLY A 114 -5.53 0.27 14.78
C GLY A 114 -5.24 -0.65 13.60
N TRP A 115 -4.90 -0.09 12.43
CA TRP A 115 -4.58 -0.86 11.23
C TRP A 115 -3.43 -1.85 11.45
N GLU A 116 -2.48 -1.53 12.34
CA GLU A 116 -1.35 -2.39 12.69
C GLU A 116 -1.83 -3.73 13.26
N LEU A 117 -2.71 -3.67 14.27
CA LEU A 117 -3.23 -4.85 14.95
C LEU A 117 -4.06 -5.71 14.00
N ILE A 118 -4.81 -5.07 13.09
CA ILE A 118 -5.58 -5.78 12.06
C ILE A 118 -4.64 -6.59 11.17
N ILE A 119 -3.59 -5.97 10.63
CA ILE A 119 -2.62 -6.65 9.75
C ILE A 119 -1.88 -7.75 10.50
N GLU A 120 -1.31 -7.44 11.67
CA GLU A 120 -0.43 -8.37 12.39
C GLU A 120 -1.19 -9.57 12.98
N LEU A 121 -2.38 -9.37 13.54
CA LEU A 121 -3.11 -10.43 14.24
C LEU A 121 -4.06 -11.19 13.32
N ARG A 122 -4.65 -10.53 12.32
CA ARG A 122 -5.72 -11.13 11.51
C ARG A 122 -5.30 -11.51 10.09
N PHE A 123 -4.25 -10.90 9.57
CA PHE A 123 -3.78 -11.13 8.20
C PHE A 123 -2.26 -11.40 8.14
N PRO A 124 -1.76 -12.46 8.81
CA PRO A 124 -0.33 -12.81 8.87
C PRO A 124 0.32 -13.13 7.52
N GLU A 125 -0.49 -13.39 6.48
CA GLU A 125 -0.08 -13.57 5.09
C GLU A 125 0.43 -12.28 4.42
N ILE A 126 0.12 -11.10 5.00
CA ILE A 126 0.68 -9.82 4.56
C ILE A 126 2.17 -9.81 4.90
N PHE A 127 2.99 -9.85 3.86
CA PHE A 127 4.43 -9.98 3.96
C PHE A 127 5.17 -8.65 3.81
N ASP A 128 4.64 -7.72 3.01
CA ASP A 128 5.16 -6.36 2.86
C ASP A 128 3.97 -5.39 2.90
N ALA A 129 4.12 -4.29 3.64
CA ALA A 129 3.18 -3.18 3.59
C ALA A 129 3.90 -1.87 3.29
N ILE A 130 3.49 -1.16 2.24
CA ILE A 130 3.99 0.16 1.88
C ILE A 130 2.85 1.15 2.01
N ARG A 131 3.09 2.25 2.73
CA ARG A 131 2.05 3.23 2.99
C ARG A 131 2.49 4.65 2.66
N ALA A 132 1.56 5.48 2.18
CA ALA A 132 1.81 6.90 1.95
C ALA A 132 1.26 7.76 3.09
N GLY A 133 2.14 8.55 3.71
CA GLY A 133 1.83 9.44 4.82
C GLY A 133 2.08 10.91 4.49
N LEU A 134 1.33 11.78 5.15
CA LEU A 134 1.54 13.22 5.06
C LEU A 134 2.65 13.69 6.01
N PHE A 135 3.62 14.44 5.47
CA PHE A 135 4.58 15.19 6.28
C PHE A 135 4.09 16.62 6.51
N ARG A 136 3.79 16.99 7.77
CA ARG A 136 3.39 18.36 8.16
C ARG A 136 4.43 18.94 9.14
N THR A 137 5.03 20.07 8.76
CA THR A 137 5.76 21.01 9.64
C THR A 137 6.62 20.36 10.72
N GLY A 138 7.69 19.67 10.33
CA GLY A 138 8.73 19.18 11.24
C GLY A 138 8.32 18.05 12.20
N LYS A 139 7.05 17.61 12.19
CA LYS A 139 6.59 16.46 12.97
C LYS A 139 6.00 15.40 12.05
N PHE A 140 6.64 14.24 12.06
CA PHE A 140 6.03 13.03 11.52
C PHE A 140 4.85 12.65 12.42
N SER A 141 3.64 13.01 12.03
CA SER A 141 2.42 12.66 12.78
C SER A 141 1.96 11.28 12.34
N LEU A 142 2.64 10.26 12.85
CA LEU A 142 2.02 8.97 13.03
C LEU A 142 1.42 8.95 14.43
N LYS A 143 0.11 8.82 14.55
CA LYS A 143 -0.51 8.39 15.80
C LYS A 143 -0.21 6.91 15.99
N THR A 144 1.04 6.53 16.25
CA THR A 144 1.43 5.12 16.39
C THR A 144 2.19 4.88 17.69
N PRO A 145 1.84 3.82 18.46
CA PRO A 145 2.66 3.37 19.58
C PRO A 145 4.05 2.93 19.10
N PRO A 146 5.04 2.76 19.99
CA PRO A 146 6.44 2.63 19.63
C PRO A 146 6.72 1.23 19.06
N PHE A 147 6.53 1.04 17.75
CA PHE A 147 7.08 -0.12 17.06
C PHE A 147 8.42 0.22 16.39
N ARG A 148 9.37 -0.71 16.55
CA ARG A 148 10.81 -0.59 16.22
C ARG A 148 11.17 -0.59 14.73
N ARG A 149 10.22 -0.55 13.79
CA ARG A 149 10.47 -0.98 12.40
C ARG A 149 9.72 -0.17 11.33
N ILE A 150 9.69 1.14 11.49
CA ILE A 150 9.24 2.09 10.45
C ILE A 150 10.47 2.64 9.76
N PHE A 151 10.61 2.37 8.46
CA PHE A 151 11.59 3.05 7.61
C PHE A 151 10.88 4.20 6.86
N PRO A 152 11.08 5.46 7.28
CA PRO A 152 10.59 6.60 6.53
C PRO A 152 11.45 6.77 5.27
N LEU A 153 10.81 6.75 4.10
CA LEU A 153 11.45 7.16 2.87
C LEU A 153 10.89 8.52 2.45
N PHE A 154 11.79 9.50 2.34
CA PHE A 154 11.43 10.87 2.05
C PHE A 154 11.41 11.11 0.55
N ILE A 155 10.29 11.59 0.02
CA ILE A 155 10.17 11.99 -1.38
C ILE A 155 10.23 13.53 -1.44
N PRO A 156 11.38 14.12 -1.82
CA PRO A 156 11.48 15.55 -2.06
C PRO A 156 10.60 16.00 -3.24
N LYS A 157 10.37 17.31 -3.33
CA LYS A 157 9.55 17.92 -4.39
C LYS A 157 10.22 17.81 -5.75
#